data_AF-N6T1S3-F1
#
_entry.id   AF-N6T1S3-F1
#
_cell.length_a   1.000
_cell.length_b   1.000
_cell.length_c   1.000
_cell.angle_alpha   90.00
_cell.angle_beta   90.00
_cell.angle_gamma   90.00
#
_symmetry.space_group_name_H-M   'P 1'
#
loop_
_entity.id
_entity.type
_entity.pdbx_description
1 polymer ?
#
loop_
_entity_poly.entity_id
_entity_poly.type
_entity_poly.pdbx_seq_one_letter_code
_entity_poly.pdbx_strand_id
1 'polypeptide(L)'
;MSLFSNLLPKAWCQPTESTSPTPQNQTGLVKSLVAGRQIAAAAVAEGDSCEFASLQYFGLCGLGGILSCGITHTAVVPLDLVKCRIQVDPAKYKSVFNGFKVTLAEDGAKGLAKGWAPTFFGYSAQGLCKFGLYEVFKVFYTDLIGEENAFLYRTWLYLGASASAEFFADIALSPMEAAKVKIQTTPGFANTLREAWPRIYREEGANGFYKSLVPLWMRQIPYTMMKFACFERTVELIYKYVVPKPRADCTKGEQLVVTFAAGYIAGVFCAIVSHPADTVVSKLNQEKGSTALDAAKKLGWSGLWKGLPPRIVMIGTLTALQWFIYDAFKVALRMPRPPPPEMPESLKKKLEAAGKQA
;
A
#
# COMPACT_ATOMS: atom_id res chain seq x y z
N MET A 1 0.23 34.46 -21.41
CA MET A 1 1.68 34.24 -21.26
C MET A 1 2.23 35.35 -20.39
N SER A 2 3.11 35.05 -19.43
CA SER A 2 3.70 36.00 -18.45
C SER A 2 2.88 36.32 -17.19
N LEU A 3 2.59 35.33 -16.34
CA LEU A 3 2.22 35.55 -14.93
C LEU A 3 2.53 34.36 -13.98
N PHE A 4 3.24 33.34 -14.45
CA PHE A 4 3.60 32.14 -13.66
C PHE A 4 5.11 31.91 -13.50
N SER A 5 5.97 32.89 -13.84
CA SER A 5 7.43 32.72 -13.80
C SER A 5 8.10 33.14 -12.48
N ASN A 6 7.36 33.69 -11.51
CA ASN A 6 7.96 34.35 -10.34
C ASN A 6 7.73 33.65 -8.99
N LEU A 7 7.35 32.36 -8.98
CA LEU A 7 7.09 31.60 -7.74
C LEU A 7 8.03 30.40 -7.51
N LEU A 8 9.18 30.35 -8.18
CA LEU A 8 10.25 29.41 -7.88
C LEU A 8 11.50 30.21 -7.45
N PRO A 9 11.94 30.18 -6.17
CA PRO A 9 13.19 30.80 -5.81
C PRO A 9 14.35 30.07 -6.51
N LYS A 10 15.19 30.87 -7.18
CA LYS A 10 16.43 30.56 -7.86
C LYS A 10 17.47 29.92 -6.91
N ALA A 11 17.28 28.67 -6.53
CA ALA A 11 18.24 27.91 -5.71
C ALA A 11 18.84 26.69 -6.43
N TRP A 12 18.46 26.42 -7.69
CA TRP A 12 18.74 25.14 -8.36
C TRP A 12 19.68 25.21 -9.57
N CYS A 13 20.48 26.27 -9.70
CA CYS A 13 21.52 26.33 -10.74
C CYS A 13 22.59 27.36 -10.38
N GLN A 14 23.62 26.95 -9.65
CA GLN A 14 24.99 27.41 -9.90
C GLN A 14 25.97 26.25 -9.59
N PRO A 15 26.98 26.02 -10.44
CA PRO A 15 28.06 25.10 -10.14
C PRO A 15 29.00 25.78 -9.14
N THR A 16 29.03 25.32 -7.90
CA THR A 16 30.00 25.81 -6.91
C THR A 16 31.36 25.18 -7.19
N GLU A 17 32.34 26.03 -7.46
CA GLU A 17 33.75 25.72 -7.64
C GLU A 17 34.33 24.89 -6.49
N SER A 18 35.24 24.00 -6.86
CA SER A 18 36.01 23.14 -5.96
C SER A 18 37.00 23.94 -5.13
N THR A 19 36.72 24.08 -3.84
CA THR A 19 37.75 24.30 -2.81
C THR A 19 37.59 23.24 -1.75
N SER A 20 38.54 22.32 -1.71
CA SER A 20 38.67 21.27 -0.70
C SER A 20 38.92 21.85 0.69
N PRO A 21 38.18 21.39 1.73
CA PRO A 21 38.71 21.36 3.07
C PRO A 21 38.73 19.92 3.64
N THR A 22 39.81 19.68 4.38
CA THR A 22 40.14 18.65 5.38
C THR A 22 38.94 17.88 6.00
N PRO A 23 39.08 16.59 6.35
CA PRO A 23 37.95 15.76 6.79
C PRO A 23 37.51 16.15 8.20
N GLN A 24 36.59 17.10 8.29
CA GLN A 24 35.84 17.39 9.51
C GLN A 24 34.50 16.67 9.46
N ASN A 25 34.44 15.57 10.23
CA ASN A 25 33.29 15.08 10.98
C ASN A 25 31.94 15.79 10.68
N GLN A 26 31.31 15.48 9.54
CA GLN A 26 29.93 15.88 9.28
C GLN A 26 29.03 14.91 10.05
N THR A 27 28.72 15.29 11.28
CA THR A 27 27.65 14.69 12.08
C THR A 27 26.34 14.87 11.31
N GLY A 28 25.94 13.80 10.59
CA GLY A 28 24.69 13.76 9.85
C GLY A 28 23.52 14.13 10.76
N LEU A 29 22.59 14.94 10.25
CA LEU A 29 21.48 15.55 10.98
C LEU A 29 20.35 14.54 11.22
N VAL A 30 20.67 13.33 11.69
CA VAL A 30 19.67 12.32 12.05
C VAL A 30 19.53 12.29 13.57
N LYS A 31 18.53 13.03 14.08
CA LYS A 31 17.97 12.71 15.39
C LYS A 31 17.31 11.34 15.24
N SER A 32 17.88 10.32 15.90
CA SER A 32 17.21 9.03 16.04
C SER A 32 15.76 9.24 16.48
N LEU A 33 14.82 8.55 15.82
CA LEU A 33 13.40 8.61 16.16
C LEU A 33 13.14 8.06 17.57
N VAL A 34 14.10 7.31 18.10
CA VAL A 34 14.17 6.87 19.50
C VAL A 34 15.22 7.69 20.25
N ALA A 35 14.83 8.31 21.37
CA ALA A 35 15.75 9.09 22.20
C ALA A 35 16.93 8.22 22.68
N GLY A 36 18.17 8.64 22.41
CA GLY A 36 19.39 8.03 22.94
C GLY A 36 20.05 6.93 22.09
N ARG A 37 19.59 6.64 20.86
CA ARG A 37 20.33 5.82 19.88
C ARG A 37 20.90 6.70 18.76
N GLN A 38 22.05 6.33 18.21
CA GLN A 38 22.59 6.90 16.97
C GLN A 38 22.65 5.75 15.96
N ILE A 39 22.14 5.98 14.75
CA ILE A 39 22.24 5.03 13.65
C ILE A 39 23.10 5.68 12.58
N ALA A 40 24.01 4.91 12.00
CA ALA A 40 24.73 5.32 10.82
C ALA A 40 23.70 5.54 9.70
N ALA A 41 23.43 6.80 9.37
CA ALA A 41 22.71 7.11 8.14
C ALA A 41 23.45 6.41 6.99
N ALA A 42 22.74 5.65 6.15
CA ALA A 42 23.31 5.22 4.89
C ALA A 42 23.74 6.50 4.15
N ALA A 43 25.05 6.68 3.97
CA ALA A 43 25.61 7.85 3.31
C ALA A 43 24.89 8.07 1.98
N VAL A 44 24.53 9.32 1.70
CA VAL A 44 23.92 9.71 0.42
C VAL A 44 24.86 9.23 -0.69
N ALA A 45 24.41 8.25 -1.48
CA ALA A 45 25.14 7.87 -2.69
C ALA A 45 25.06 9.06 -3.67
N GLU A 46 26.13 9.29 -4.42
CA GLU A 46 26.22 10.40 -5.36
C GLU A 46 25.08 10.31 -6.39
N GLY A 47 24.08 11.21 -6.28
CA GLY A 47 22.91 11.26 -7.18
C GLY A 47 21.55 10.90 -6.57
N ASP A 48 21.46 10.56 -5.29
CA ASP A 48 20.18 10.36 -4.57
C ASP A 48 19.49 11.69 -4.22
N SER A 49 18.15 11.71 -4.28
CA SER A 49 17.36 12.93 -4.07
C SER A 49 17.14 13.33 -2.61
N CYS A 50 17.31 12.40 -1.67
CA CYS A 50 17.11 12.63 -0.24
C CYS A 50 17.87 11.60 0.59
N GLU A 51 18.10 11.90 1.87
CA GLU A 51 18.74 10.97 2.80
C GLU A 51 17.75 9.88 3.24
N PHE A 52 18.23 8.63 3.37
CA PHE A 52 17.43 7.52 3.87
C PHE A 52 16.94 7.82 5.31
N ALA A 53 15.70 7.47 5.61
CA ALA A 53 15.03 7.74 6.90
C ALA A 53 14.85 9.23 7.27
N SER A 54 15.05 10.16 6.33
CA SER A 54 14.70 11.58 6.53
C SER A 54 13.19 11.84 6.45
N LEU A 55 12.72 12.96 7.00
CA LEU A 55 11.32 13.40 6.85
C LEU A 55 10.95 13.58 5.37
N GLN A 56 11.91 14.04 4.55
CA GLN A 56 11.73 14.16 3.10
C GLN A 56 11.55 12.79 2.45
N TYR A 57 12.34 11.78 2.84
CA TYR A 57 12.17 10.40 2.37
C TYR A 57 10.78 9.85 2.70
N PHE A 58 10.31 10.01 3.95
CA PHE A 58 8.98 9.56 4.35
C PHE A 58 7.86 10.29 3.58
N GLY A 59 8.01 11.60 3.38
CA GLY A 59 7.07 12.39 2.58
C GLY A 59 6.99 11.93 1.13
N LEU A 60 8.14 11.67 0.50
CA LEU A 60 8.20 11.14 -0.86
C LEU A 60 7.61 9.71 -0.96
N CYS A 61 7.86 8.84 0.02
CA CYS A 61 7.20 7.54 0.10
C CYS A 61 5.67 7.68 0.22
N GLY A 62 5.19 8.65 0.99
CA GLY A 62 3.77 9.00 1.05
C GLY A 62 3.22 9.44 -0.32
N LEU A 63 3.91 10.35 -1.02
CA LEU A 63 3.50 10.82 -2.36
C LEU A 63 3.46 9.69 -3.39
N GLY A 64 4.46 8.79 -3.38
CA GLY A 64 4.44 7.59 -4.20
C GLY A 64 3.23 6.71 -3.87
N GLY A 65 2.87 6.61 -2.59
CA GLY A 65 1.69 5.90 -2.11
C GLY A 65 0.38 6.53 -2.62
N ILE A 66 0.27 7.86 -2.64
CA ILE A 66 -0.87 8.58 -3.23
C ILE A 66 -1.05 8.20 -4.69
N LEU A 67 0.01 8.29 -5.49
CA LEU A 67 -0.06 8.00 -6.92
C LEU A 67 -0.39 6.52 -7.16
N SER A 68 0.29 5.63 -6.43
CA SER A 68 0.08 4.19 -6.53
C SER A 68 -1.37 3.80 -6.20
N CYS A 69 -1.85 4.09 -4.99
CA CYS A 69 -3.18 3.70 -4.55
C CYS A 69 -4.28 4.51 -5.26
N GLY A 70 -4.11 5.82 -5.40
CA GLY A 70 -5.11 6.70 -6.00
C GLY A 70 -5.39 6.35 -7.46
N ILE A 71 -4.36 6.18 -8.29
CA ILE A 71 -4.53 5.85 -9.71
C ILE A 71 -5.10 4.44 -9.88
N THR A 72 -4.51 3.45 -9.19
CA THR A 72 -4.95 2.05 -9.34
C THR A 72 -6.38 1.85 -8.88
N HIS A 73 -6.78 2.40 -7.73
CA HIS A 73 -8.15 2.28 -7.24
C HIS A 73 -9.15 3.05 -8.09
N THR A 74 -8.78 4.22 -8.62
CA THR A 74 -9.66 4.98 -9.54
C THR A 74 -9.89 4.22 -10.85
N ALA A 75 -8.86 3.56 -11.38
CA ALA A 75 -8.96 2.77 -12.60
C ALA A 75 -9.92 1.57 -12.45
N VAL A 76 -10.05 1.00 -11.25
CA VAL A 76 -10.96 -0.13 -10.99
C VAL A 76 -12.36 0.28 -10.53
N VAL A 77 -12.65 1.58 -10.39
CA VAL A 77 -13.99 2.10 -9.99
C VAL A 77 -15.14 1.47 -10.79
N PRO A 78 -15.08 1.34 -12.13
CA PRO A 78 -16.17 0.73 -12.89
C PRO A 78 -16.45 -0.71 -12.48
N LEU A 79 -15.39 -1.48 -12.21
CA LEU A 79 -15.49 -2.86 -11.78
C LEU A 79 -16.02 -2.96 -10.35
N ASP A 80 -15.55 -2.09 -9.46
CA ASP A 80 -15.99 -2.05 -8.06
C ASP A 80 -17.46 -1.64 -7.95
N LEU A 81 -17.89 -0.66 -8.74
CA LEU A 81 -19.29 -0.25 -8.83
C LEU A 81 -20.20 -1.40 -9.25
N VAL A 82 -19.83 -2.14 -10.30
CA VAL A 82 -20.61 -3.30 -10.75
C VAL A 82 -20.64 -4.39 -9.68
N LYS A 83 -19.52 -4.65 -8.99
CA LYS A 83 -19.48 -5.61 -7.88
C LYS A 83 -20.35 -5.20 -6.70
N CYS A 84 -20.36 -3.93 -6.32
CA CYS A 84 -21.22 -3.42 -5.25
C CYS A 84 -22.70 -3.58 -5.62
N ARG A 85 -23.07 -3.30 -6.87
CA ARG A 85 -24.43 -3.50 -7.37
C ARG A 85 -24.89 -4.96 -7.36
N ILE A 86 -24.01 -5.88 -7.77
CA ILE A 86 -24.27 -7.34 -7.68
C ILE A 86 -24.48 -7.78 -6.23
N GLN A 87 -23.72 -7.22 -5.29
CA GLN A 87 -23.87 -7.57 -3.87
C GLN A 87 -25.16 -7.03 -3.24
N VAL A 88 -25.66 -5.89 -3.72
CA VAL A 88 -26.89 -5.26 -3.19
C VAL A 88 -28.14 -5.84 -3.83
N ASP A 89 -28.13 -6.05 -5.15
CA ASP A 89 -29.26 -6.57 -5.91
C ASP A 89 -28.80 -7.67 -6.90
N PRO A 90 -28.60 -8.90 -6.39
CA PRO A 90 -28.15 -10.02 -7.23
C PRO A 90 -29.23 -10.50 -8.22
N ALA A 91 -30.50 -10.13 -8.01
CA ALA A 91 -31.59 -10.49 -8.93
C ALA A 91 -31.51 -9.64 -10.21
N LYS A 92 -31.22 -8.34 -10.07
CA LYS A 92 -31.03 -7.41 -11.18
C LYS A 92 -29.66 -7.55 -11.84
N TYR A 93 -28.60 -7.71 -11.06
CA TYR A 93 -27.22 -7.77 -11.55
C TYR A 93 -26.67 -9.20 -11.43
N LYS A 94 -26.84 -10.01 -12.48
CA LYS A 94 -26.57 -11.46 -12.42
C LYS A 94 -25.08 -11.84 -12.59
N SER A 95 -24.31 -10.98 -13.26
CA SER A 95 -22.89 -11.21 -13.54
C SER A 95 -22.18 -9.89 -13.79
N VAL A 96 -20.84 -9.89 -13.79
CA VAL A 96 -20.05 -8.68 -14.05
C VAL A 96 -20.39 -8.09 -15.43
N PHE A 97 -20.40 -8.92 -16.49
CA PHE A 97 -20.75 -8.46 -17.84
C PHE A 97 -22.19 -7.96 -17.95
N ASN A 98 -23.14 -8.68 -17.35
CA ASN A 98 -24.52 -8.24 -17.29
C ASN A 98 -24.63 -6.92 -16.52
N GLY A 99 -23.89 -6.76 -15.43
CA GLY A 99 -23.93 -5.55 -14.62
C GLY A 99 -23.31 -4.34 -15.30
N PHE A 100 -22.25 -4.52 -16.10
CA PHE A 100 -21.76 -3.48 -17.02
C PHE A 100 -22.83 -3.09 -18.05
N LYS A 101 -23.49 -4.06 -18.69
CA LYS A 101 -24.54 -3.82 -19.69
C LYS A 101 -25.74 -3.09 -19.10
N VAL A 102 -26.25 -3.55 -17.97
CA VAL A 102 -27.40 -2.94 -17.26
C VAL A 102 -27.05 -1.54 -16.79
N THR A 103 -25.86 -1.35 -16.18
CA THR A 103 -25.42 -0.02 -15.74
C THR A 103 -25.26 0.95 -16.90
N LEU A 104 -24.70 0.50 -18.02
CA LEU A 104 -24.54 1.33 -19.21
C LEU A 104 -25.90 1.70 -19.84
N ALA A 105 -26.87 0.79 -19.81
CA ALA A 105 -28.21 1.04 -20.33
C ALA A 105 -29.04 1.99 -19.45
N GLU A 106 -28.91 1.89 -18.11
CA GLU A 106 -29.72 2.68 -17.18
C GLU A 106 -29.07 4.01 -16.78
N ASP A 107 -27.77 4.03 -16.49
CA ASP A 107 -27.05 5.21 -15.98
C ASP A 107 -26.09 5.84 -17.00
N GLY A 108 -25.92 5.20 -18.17
CA GLY A 108 -24.96 5.63 -19.20
C GLY A 108 -23.49 5.45 -18.78
N ALA A 109 -22.58 5.93 -19.63
CA ALA A 109 -21.13 5.80 -19.40
C ALA A 109 -20.65 6.54 -18.14
N LYS A 110 -21.30 7.66 -17.78
CA LYS A 110 -21.01 8.41 -16.55
C LYS A 110 -21.44 7.63 -15.29
N GLY A 111 -22.43 6.75 -15.42
CA GLY A 111 -22.86 5.85 -14.35
C GLY A 111 -21.74 4.93 -13.84
N LEU A 112 -20.88 4.46 -14.74
CA LEU A 112 -19.74 3.59 -14.41
C LEU A 112 -18.65 4.28 -13.58
N ALA A 113 -18.62 5.62 -13.59
CA ALA A 113 -17.69 6.42 -12.80
C ALA A 113 -18.30 6.90 -11.46
N LYS A 114 -19.52 6.48 -11.08
CA LYS A 114 -20.11 6.91 -9.80
C LYS A 114 -19.25 6.47 -8.63
N GLY A 115 -18.93 7.43 -7.74
CA GLY A 115 -18.04 7.20 -6.61
C GLY A 115 -16.55 7.27 -6.94
N TRP A 116 -16.14 7.72 -8.14
CA TRP A 116 -14.72 7.89 -8.47
C TRP A 116 -14.01 8.87 -7.51
N ALA A 117 -14.65 9.99 -7.16
CA ALA A 117 -14.06 11.01 -6.31
C ALA A 117 -13.74 10.51 -4.88
N PRO A 118 -14.70 9.94 -4.11
CA PRO A 118 -14.36 9.37 -2.80
C PRO A 118 -13.36 8.22 -2.91
N THR A 119 -13.39 7.44 -4.00
CA THR A 119 -12.37 6.40 -4.24
C THR A 119 -10.99 7.04 -4.39
N PHE A 120 -10.83 8.00 -5.29
CA PHE A 120 -9.55 8.66 -5.54
C PHE A 120 -8.99 9.32 -4.27
N PHE A 121 -9.78 10.16 -3.60
CA PHE A 121 -9.31 10.88 -2.40
C PHE A 121 -9.09 9.95 -1.21
N GLY A 122 -9.98 8.97 -1.01
CA GLY A 122 -9.87 7.99 0.07
C GLY A 122 -8.63 7.12 -0.07
N TYR A 123 -8.45 6.48 -1.23
CA TYR A 123 -7.30 5.61 -1.47
C TYR A 123 -5.99 6.39 -1.63
N SER A 124 -6.04 7.66 -2.03
CA SER A 124 -4.86 8.54 -1.96
C SER A 124 -4.43 8.78 -0.51
N ALA A 125 -5.37 9.15 0.37
CA ALA A 125 -5.09 9.35 1.80
C ALA A 125 -4.61 8.05 2.47
N GLN A 126 -5.24 6.92 2.15
CA GLN A 126 -4.78 5.60 2.58
C GLN A 126 -3.36 5.33 2.09
N GLY A 127 -3.08 5.56 0.81
CA GLY A 127 -1.76 5.36 0.21
C GLY A 127 -0.67 6.22 0.86
N LEU A 128 -0.96 7.49 1.13
CA LEU A 128 -0.08 8.42 1.85
C LEU A 128 0.33 7.84 3.21
N CYS A 129 -0.66 7.52 4.03
CA CYS A 129 -0.45 6.99 5.38
C CYS A 129 0.23 5.62 5.33
N LYS A 130 -0.26 4.72 4.48
CA LYS A 130 0.23 3.35 4.37
C LYS A 130 1.70 3.30 3.98
N PHE A 131 2.11 3.95 2.90
CA PHE A 131 3.50 3.88 2.43
C PHE A 131 4.42 4.81 3.20
N GLY A 132 3.95 5.99 3.61
CA GLY A 132 4.74 6.92 4.42
C GLY A 132 4.99 6.38 5.83
N LEU A 133 3.92 6.03 6.56
CA LEU A 133 4.05 5.54 7.94
C LEU A 133 4.68 4.15 8.01
N TYR A 134 4.54 3.31 6.98
CA TYR A 134 5.24 2.02 6.95
C TYR A 134 6.75 2.18 7.06
N GLU A 135 7.32 3.14 6.33
CA GLU A 135 8.76 3.44 6.41
C GLU A 135 9.13 4.03 7.78
N VAL A 136 8.29 4.93 8.32
CA VAL A 136 8.48 5.48 9.67
C VAL A 136 8.49 4.37 10.73
N PHE A 137 7.50 3.48 10.73
CA PHE A 137 7.41 2.38 11.68
C PHE A 137 8.49 1.32 11.46
N LYS A 138 8.94 1.09 10.22
CA LYS A 138 10.09 0.21 9.95
C LYS A 138 11.37 0.73 10.60
N VAL A 139 11.67 2.01 10.45
CA VAL A 139 12.82 2.64 11.09
C VAL A 139 12.62 2.59 12.60
N PHE A 140 11.51 3.11 13.11
CA PHE A 140 11.23 3.13 14.54
C PHE A 140 11.30 1.74 15.23
N TYR A 141 10.78 0.67 14.61
CA TYR A 141 10.88 -0.67 15.18
C TYR A 141 12.27 -1.28 15.04
N THR A 142 13.00 -0.99 13.96
CA THR A 142 14.42 -1.36 13.83
C THR A 142 15.24 -0.71 14.95
N ASP A 143 15.01 0.59 15.16
CA ASP A 143 15.65 1.39 16.20
C ASP A 143 15.32 0.89 17.59
N LEU A 144 14.14 0.32 17.81
CA LEU A 144 13.72 -0.21 19.10
C LEU A 144 14.40 -1.55 19.41
N ILE A 145 14.38 -2.51 18.48
CA ILE A 145 14.84 -3.88 18.73
C ILE A 145 16.35 -4.08 18.46
N GLY A 146 16.99 -3.15 17.75
CA GLY A 146 18.41 -3.18 17.38
C GLY A 146 18.68 -3.96 16.09
N GLU A 147 19.78 -3.66 15.40
CA GLU A 147 20.08 -4.18 14.05
C GLU A 147 20.13 -5.71 13.96
N GLU A 148 20.71 -6.39 14.96
CA GLU A 148 20.78 -7.85 14.98
C GLU A 148 19.39 -8.50 15.04
N ASN A 149 18.54 -8.02 15.95
CA ASN A 149 17.19 -8.54 16.11
C ASN A 149 16.27 -8.12 14.96
N ALA A 150 16.50 -6.94 14.37
CA ALA A 150 15.80 -6.49 13.18
C ALA A 150 16.05 -7.42 11.99
N PHE A 151 17.26 -7.95 11.85
CA PHE A 151 17.56 -8.94 10.82
C PHE A 151 16.95 -10.32 11.12
N LEU A 152 17.04 -10.79 12.36
CA LEU A 152 16.52 -12.10 12.80
C LEU A 152 14.98 -12.16 12.77
N TYR A 153 14.32 -11.10 13.22
CA TYR A 153 12.86 -10.98 13.32
C TYR A 153 12.26 -10.10 12.23
N ARG A 154 12.95 -9.93 11.09
CA ARG A 154 12.55 -9.02 9.99
C ARG A 154 11.10 -9.18 9.54
N THR A 155 10.62 -10.42 9.47
CA THR A 155 9.25 -10.72 9.06
C THR A 155 8.25 -10.15 10.05
N TRP A 156 8.49 -10.34 11.35
CA TRP A 156 7.65 -9.79 12.42
C TRP A 156 7.72 -8.27 12.47
N LEU A 157 8.89 -7.69 12.21
CA LEU A 157 9.06 -6.24 12.08
C LEU A 157 8.22 -5.69 10.92
N TYR A 158 8.28 -6.32 9.74
CA TYR A 158 7.47 -5.89 8.58
C TYR A 158 5.97 -6.04 8.85
N LEU A 159 5.56 -7.14 9.49
CA LEU A 159 4.17 -7.35 9.91
C LEU A 159 3.71 -6.27 10.89
N GLY A 160 4.50 -5.98 11.92
CA GLY A 160 4.20 -4.92 12.89
C GLY A 160 4.14 -3.54 12.25
N ALA A 161 5.15 -3.17 11.45
CA ALA A 161 5.20 -1.87 10.80
C ALA A 161 4.04 -1.66 9.82
N SER A 162 3.69 -2.69 9.05
CA SER A 162 2.57 -2.63 8.09
C SER A 162 1.21 -2.60 8.78
N ALA A 163 1.03 -3.31 9.89
CA ALA A 163 -0.19 -3.25 10.69
C ALA A 163 -0.40 -1.86 11.31
N SER A 164 0.65 -1.28 11.91
CA SER A 164 0.60 0.06 12.49
C SER A 164 0.34 1.13 11.44
N ALA A 165 0.98 1.04 10.27
CA ALA A 165 0.73 1.98 9.18
C ALA A 165 -0.72 1.91 8.67
N GLU A 166 -1.24 0.69 8.49
CA GLU A 166 -2.60 0.49 7.98
C GLU A 166 -3.67 0.95 8.98
N PHE A 167 -3.43 0.79 10.29
CA PHE A 167 -4.35 1.28 11.32
C PHE A 167 -4.68 2.77 11.14
N PHE A 168 -3.67 3.62 10.94
CA PHE A 168 -3.85 5.04 10.68
C PHE A 168 -4.36 5.33 9.26
N ALA A 169 -3.93 4.54 8.27
CA ALA A 169 -4.41 4.68 6.90
C ALA A 169 -5.92 4.46 6.78
N ASP A 170 -6.46 3.48 7.52
CA ASP A 170 -7.88 3.18 7.55
C ASP A 170 -8.71 4.27 8.22
N ILE A 171 -8.17 4.96 9.23
CA ILE A 171 -8.81 6.14 9.82
C ILE A 171 -8.97 7.24 8.76
N ALA A 172 -7.94 7.46 7.94
CA ALA A 172 -7.98 8.43 6.85
C ALA A 172 -8.92 8.02 5.70
N LEU A 173 -9.02 6.71 5.42
CA LEU A 173 -9.86 6.16 4.37
C LEU A 173 -11.36 6.14 4.74
N SER A 174 -11.67 5.86 6.01
CA SER A 174 -13.03 5.53 6.47
C SER A 174 -14.12 6.54 6.06
N PRO A 175 -13.94 7.87 6.20
CA PRO A 175 -14.95 8.84 5.77
C PRO A 175 -15.27 8.78 4.27
N MET A 176 -14.23 8.57 3.45
CA MET A 176 -14.38 8.46 2.00
C MET A 176 -14.99 7.13 1.60
N GLU A 177 -14.65 6.03 2.29
CA GLU A 177 -15.26 4.72 2.08
C GLU A 177 -16.76 4.74 2.40
N ALA A 178 -17.15 5.38 3.51
CA ALA A 178 -18.56 5.58 3.87
C ALA A 178 -19.32 6.34 2.78
N ALA A 179 -18.74 7.43 2.25
CA ALA A 179 -19.32 8.19 1.15
C ALA A 179 -19.41 7.37 -0.15
N LYS A 180 -18.34 6.63 -0.49
CA LYS A 180 -18.28 5.74 -1.67
C LYS A 180 -19.38 4.69 -1.62
N VAL A 181 -19.49 3.97 -0.51
CA VAL A 181 -20.47 2.89 -0.34
C VAL A 181 -21.87 3.44 -0.52
N LYS A 182 -22.23 4.56 0.13
CA LYS A 182 -23.58 5.14 -0.03
C LYS A 182 -23.88 5.59 -1.46
N ILE A 183 -22.92 6.23 -2.14
CA ILE A 183 -23.09 6.65 -3.55
C ILE A 183 -23.28 5.43 -4.47
N GLN A 184 -22.58 4.32 -4.22
CA GLN A 184 -22.60 3.15 -5.10
C GLN A 184 -23.74 2.18 -4.82
N THR A 185 -24.23 2.11 -3.57
CA THR A 185 -25.20 1.09 -3.13
C THR A 185 -26.60 1.64 -2.88
N THR A 186 -26.78 2.94 -2.68
CA THR A 186 -28.08 3.54 -2.33
C THR A 186 -28.65 4.32 -3.52
N PRO A 187 -29.64 3.76 -4.25
CA PRO A 187 -30.29 4.48 -5.35
C PRO A 187 -30.88 5.82 -4.88
N GLY A 188 -30.59 6.91 -5.59
CA GLY A 188 -31.12 8.24 -5.28
C GLY A 188 -30.49 8.95 -4.07
N PHE A 189 -29.42 8.41 -3.47
CA PHE A 189 -28.75 9.06 -2.34
C PHE A 189 -27.96 10.31 -2.75
N ALA A 190 -26.98 10.13 -3.65
CA ALA A 190 -26.16 11.20 -4.20
C ALA A 190 -25.39 10.67 -5.40
N ASN A 191 -25.09 11.52 -6.38
CA ASN A 191 -24.25 11.14 -7.51
C ASN A 191 -22.79 11.62 -7.35
N THR A 192 -22.56 12.57 -6.44
CA THR A 192 -21.25 13.19 -6.23
C THR A 192 -20.86 13.23 -4.76
N LEU A 193 -19.55 13.34 -4.49
CA LEU A 193 -19.03 13.50 -3.12
C LEU A 193 -19.58 14.77 -2.45
N ARG A 194 -19.71 15.86 -3.22
CA ARG A 194 -20.21 17.15 -2.73
C ARG A 194 -21.66 17.10 -2.26
N GLU A 195 -22.47 16.22 -2.86
CA GLU A 195 -23.84 15.96 -2.42
C GLU A 195 -23.89 14.97 -1.25
N ALA A 196 -23.10 13.90 -1.32
CA ALA A 196 -23.12 12.82 -0.33
C ALA A 196 -22.62 13.28 1.04
N TRP A 197 -21.53 14.04 1.09
CA TRP A 197 -20.87 14.42 2.33
C TRP A 197 -21.77 15.21 3.30
N PRO A 198 -22.39 16.34 2.90
CA PRO A 198 -23.27 17.08 3.80
C PRO A 198 -24.53 16.29 4.16
N ARG A 199 -25.00 15.41 3.26
CA ARG A 199 -26.17 14.56 3.52
C ARG A 199 -25.86 13.51 4.60
N ILE A 200 -24.71 12.84 4.52
CA ILE A 200 -24.23 11.91 5.56
C ILE A 200 -24.13 12.61 6.90
N TYR A 201 -23.49 13.78 6.91
CA TYR A 201 -23.33 14.54 8.15
C TYR A 201 -24.66 14.96 8.77
N ARG A 202 -25.66 15.33 7.95
CA ARG A 202 -27.00 15.69 8.43
C ARG A 202 -27.79 14.50 8.97
N GLU A 203 -27.71 13.35 8.30
CA GLU A 203 -28.50 12.15 8.64
C GLU A 203 -27.89 11.33 9.79
N GLU A 204 -26.56 11.21 9.84
CA GLU A 204 -25.85 10.28 10.76
C GLU A 204 -24.77 10.97 11.62
N GLY A 205 -24.55 12.28 11.43
CA GLY A 205 -23.48 13.01 12.13
C GLY A 205 -22.07 12.53 11.77
N ALA A 206 -21.10 12.89 12.62
CA ALA A 206 -19.71 12.46 12.45
C ALA A 206 -19.53 10.94 12.56
N ASN A 207 -20.40 10.26 13.31
CA ASN A 207 -20.36 8.81 13.49
C ASN A 207 -20.68 8.05 12.19
N GLY A 208 -21.47 8.64 11.28
CA GLY A 208 -21.76 8.04 9.97
C GLY A 208 -20.51 7.79 9.13
N PHE A 209 -19.48 8.62 9.28
CA PHE A 209 -18.21 8.48 8.55
C PHE A 209 -17.31 7.36 9.09
N TYR A 210 -17.45 6.98 10.36
CA TYR A 210 -16.58 5.99 11.01
C TYR A 210 -17.28 4.68 11.38
N LYS A 211 -18.56 4.53 11.04
CA LYS A 211 -19.35 3.30 11.28
C LYS A 211 -18.71 2.05 10.67
N SER A 212 -17.97 2.21 9.57
CA SER A 212 -17.31 1.11 8.87
C SER A 212 -15.85 0.89 9.29
N LEU A 213 -15.32 1.65 10.25
CA LEU A 213 -13.89 1.61 10.60
C LEU A 213 -13.45 0.24 11.16
N VAL A 214 -14.21 -0.33 12.10
CA VAL A 214 -13.87 -1.65 12.68
C VAL A 214 -13.90 -2.76 11.61
N PRO A 215 -14.98 -2.88 10.79
CA PRO A 215 -14.96 -3.79 9.64
C PRO A 215 -13.80 -3.53 8.66
N LEU A 216 -13.42 -2.26 8.47
CA LEU A 216 -12.31 -1.88 7.59
C LEU A 216 -10.98 -2.45 8.13
N TRP A 217 -10.66 -2.23 9.41
CA TRP A 217 -9.47 -2.78 10.04
C TRP A 217 -9.40 -4.31 9.96
N MET A 218 -10.52 -4.99 10.26
CA MET A 218 -10.60 -6.46 10.20
C MET A 218 -10.27 -7.02 8.82
N ARG A 219 -10.53 -6.25 7.76
CA ARG A 219 -10.24 -6.65 6.37
C ARG A 219 -8.86 -6.18 5.92
N GLN A 220 -8.53 -4.94 6.20
CA GLN A 220 -7.46 -4.22 5.54
C GLN A 220 -6.11 -4.43 6.22
N ILE A 221 -6.07 -4.53 7.55
CA ILE A 221 -4.84 -4.82 8.29
C ILE A 221 -4.27 -6.20 7.90
N PRO A 222 -5.03 -7.31 7.94
CA PRO A 222 -4.49 -8.62 7.53
C PRO A 222 -4.06 -8.62 6.06
N TYR A 223 -4.83 -7.98 5.19
CA TYR A 223 -4.48 -7.86 3.77
C TYR A 223 -3.14 -7.15 3.60
N THR A 224 -2.92 -6.04 4.31
CA THR A 224 -1.71 -5.24 4.21
C THR A 224 -0.49 -5.95 4.82
N MET A 225 -0.66 -6.60 5.96
CA MET A 225 0.36 -7.44 6.57
C MET A 225 0.86 -8.51 5.60
N MET A 226 -0.07 -9.23 4.97
CA MET A 226 0.29 -10.24 3.96
C MET A 226 0.93 -9.63 2.72
N LYS A 227 0.38 -8.51 2.21
CA LYS A 227 0.91 -7.82 1.03
C LYS A 227 2.37 -7.41 1.22
N PHE A 228 2.72 -6.78 2.33
CA PHE A 228 4.10 -6.34 2.58
C PHE A 228 5.03 -7.50 2.92
N ALA A 229 4.63 -8.42 3.80
CA ALA A 229 5.48 -9.57 4.17
C ALA A 229 5.77 -10.49 2.98
N CYS A 230 4.76 -10.80 2.16
CA CYS A 230 4.96 -11.60 0.95
C CYS A 230 5.74 -10.84 -0.11
N PHE A 231 5.51 -9.54 -0.29
CA PHE A 231 6.27 -8.75 -1.27
C PHE A 231 7.76 -8.72 -0.94
N GLU A 232 8.13 -8.32 0.28
CA GLU A 232 9.53 -8.24 0.70
C GLU A 232 10.22 -9.61 0.57
N ARG A 233 9.55 -10.69 1.01
CA ARG A 233 10.13 -12.04 0.91
C ARG A 233 10.25 -12.53 -0.53
N THR A 234 9.25 -12.23 -1.37
CA THR A 234 9.27 -12.61 -2.79
C THR A 234 10.36 -11.86 -3.52
N VAL A 235 10.54 -10.57 -3.24
CA VAL A 235 11.64 -9.76 -3.78
C VAL A 235 12.99 -10.36 -3.36
N GLU A 236 13.21 -10.64 -2.07
CA GLU A 236 14.43 -11.28 -1.59
C GLU A 236 14.73 -12.59 -2.33
N LEU A 237 13.72 -13.45 -2.51
CA LEU A 237 13.87 -14.73 -3.20
C LEU A 237 14.15 -14.56 -4.70
N ILE A 238 13.52 -13.60 -5.38
CA ILE A 238 13.78 -13.32 -6.80
C ILE A 238 15.22 -12.83 -7.00
N TYR A 239 15.69 -11.91 -6.15
CA TYR A 239 17.09 -11.44 -6.22
C TYR A 239 18.10 -12.52 -5.80
N LYS A 240 17.72 -13.47 -4.92
CA LYS A 240 18.61 -14.57 -4.53
C LYS A 240 18.71 -15.68 -5.57
N TYR A 241 17.61 -16.04 -6.22
CA TYR A 241 17.53 -17.26 -7.04
C TYR A 241 17.36 -17.01 -8.55
N VAL A 242 16.84 -15.85 -8.96
CA VAL A 242 16.47 -15.58 -10.37
C VAL A 242 17.38 -14.53 -11.00
N VAL A 243 17.82 -13.54 -10.23
CA VAL A 243 18.72 -12.47 -10.70
C VAL A 243 20.00 -12.47 -9.86
N PRO A 244 21.02 -13.28 -10.22
CA PRO A 244 22.32 -13.29 -9.52
C PRO A 244 23.18 -12.08 -9.92
N LYS A 245 22.59 -10.88 -9.86
CA LYS A 245 23.26 -9.60 -10.02
C LYS A 245 22.84 -8.70 -8.85
N PRO A 246 23.77 -7.96 -8.22
CA PRO A 246 23.43 -6.92 -7.25
C PRO A 246 22.40 -5.97 -7.83
N ARG A 247 21.43 -5.52 -7.03
CA ARG A 247 20.41 -4.53 -7.44
C ARG A 247 21.00 -3.30 -8.12
N ALA A 248 22.22 -2.92 -7.73
CA ALA A 248 22.97 -1.79 -8.27
C ALA A 248 23.36 -1.95 -9.75
N ASP A 249 23.50 -3.19 -10.24
CA ASP A 249 23.95 -3.50 -11.61
C ASP A 249 22.79 -3.74 -12.58
N CYS A 250 21.55 -3.81 -12.08
CA CYS A 250 20.36 -3.96 -12.92
C CYS A 250 19.97 -2.63 -13.56
N THR A 251 19.58 -2.66 -14.83
CA THR A 251 19.01 -1.48 -15.49
C THR A 251 17.68 -1.07 -14.85
N LYS A 252 17.31 0.21 -14.96
CA LYS A 252 16.03 0.73 -14.42
C LYS A 252 14.81 -0.06 -14.93
N GLY A 253 14.85 -0.51 -16.19
CA GLY A 253 13.79 -1.31 -16.80
C GLY A 253 13.69 -2.71 -16.20
N GLU A 254 14.81 -3.42 -16.04
CA GLU A 254 14.85 -4.75 -15.41
C GLU A 254 14.33 -4.70 -13.97
N GLN A 255 14.69 -3.66 -13.22
CA GLN A 255 14.20 -3.48 -11.84
C GLN A 255 12.68 -3.31 -11.79
N LEU A 256 12.08 -2.55 -12.71
CA LEU A 256 10.63 -2.36 -12.77
C LEU A 256 9.89 -3.65 -13.17
N VAL A 257 10.46 -4.44 -14.08
CA VAL A 257 9.90 -5.75 -14.46
C VAL A 257 9.97 -6.72 -13.27
N VAL A 258 11.09 -6.76 -12.56
CA VAL A 258 11.25 -7.55 -11.33
C VAL A 258 10.23 -7.11 -10.27
N THR A 259 10.04 -5.82 -10.06
CA THR A 259 9.02 -5.30 -9.13
C THR A 259 7.61 -5.71 -9.54
N PHE A 260 7.27 -5.61 -10.82
CA PHE A 260 5.95 -6.02 -11.30
C PHE A 260 5.73 -7.52 -11.08
N ALA A 261 6.70 -8.36 -11.45
CA ALA A 261 6.64 -9.81 -11.26
C ALA A 261 6.55 -10.19 -9.77
N ALA A 262 7.38 -9.57 -8.92
CA ALA A 262 7.35 -9.75 -7.47
C ALA A 262 6.02 -9.30 -6.88
N GLY A 263 5.49 -8.16 -7.34
CA GLY A 263 4.19 -7.64 -6.96
C GLY A 263 3.06 -8.59 -7.35
N TYR A 264 3.11 -9.18 -8.55
CA TYR A 264 2.11 -10.15 -8.99
C TYR A 264 2.14 -11.42 -8.15
N ILE A 265 3.33 -12.02 -7.95
CA ILE A 265 3.51 -13.22 -7.12
C ILE A 265 3.07 -12.96 -5.68
N ALA A 266 3.46 -11.82 -5.10
CA ALA A 266 3.01 -11.41 -3.77
C ALA A 266 1.48 -11.25 -3.71
N GLY A 267 0.87 -10.70 -4.76
CA GLY A 267 -0.58 -10.61 -4.89
C GLY A 267 -1.27 -11.97 -4.99
N VAL A 268 -0.66 -12.97 -5.64
CA VAL A 268 -1.17 -14.36 -5.65
C VAL A 268 -1.14 -14.96 -4.25
N PHE A 269 -0.02 -14.84 -3.52
CA PHE A 269 0.05 -15.31 -2.14
C PHE A 269 -0.95 -14.59 -1.23
N CYS A 270 -1.05 -13.27 -1.36
CA CYS A 270 -2.01 -12.47 -0.62
C CYS A 270 -3.45 -12.93 -0.92
N ALA A 271 -3.78 -13.22 -2.18
CA ALA A 271 -5.07 -13.75 -2.57
C ALA A 271 -5.31 -15.11 -1.91
N ILE A 272 -4.40 -16.07 -2.03
CA ILE A 272 -4.57 -17.42 -1.46
C ILE A 272 -4.78 -17.37 0.06
N VAL A 273 -3.93 -16.63 0.79
CA VAL A 273 -3.99 -16.59 2.26
C VAL A 273 -5.22 -15.86 2.77
N SER A 274 -5.62 -14.77 2.12
CA SER A 274 -6.79 -13.98 2.58
C SER A 274 -8.12 -14.50 2.05
N HIS A 275 -8.15 -15.45 1.10
CA HIS A 275 -9.37 -15.89 0.42
C HIS A 275 -10.41 -16.54 1.35
N PRO A 276 -10.03 -17.41 2.30
CA PRO A 276 -11.00 -18.00 3.22
C PRO A 276 -11.68 -16.94 4.08
N ALA A 277 -10.90 -16.00 4.63
CA ALA A 277 -11.43 -14.91 5.46
C ALA A 277 -12.37 -14.00 4.65
N ASP A 278 -11.98 -13.64 3.43
CA ASP A 278 -12.78 -12.80 2.52
C ASP A 278 -14.11 -13.46 2.15
N THR A 279 -14.11 -14.78 1.94
CA THR A 279 -15.31 -15.56 1.63
C THR A 279 -16.26 -15.62 2.83
N VAL A 280 -15.73 -15.80 4.04
CA VAL A 280 -16.51 -15.78 5.28
C VAL A 280 -17.15 -14.40 5.50
N VAL A 281 -16.36 -13.31 5.40
CA VAL A 281 -16.86 -11.93 5.56
C VAL A 281 -17.93 -11.60 4.52
N SER A 282 -17.72 -12.01 3.26
CA SER A 282 -18.70 -11.81 2.19
C SER A 282 -20.02 -12.53 2.48
N LYS A 283 -19.96 -13.75 3.03
CA LYS A 283 -21.15 -14.52 3.42
C LYS A 283 -21.88 -13.91 4.61
N LEU A 284 -21.14 -13.39 5.59
CA LEU A 284 -21.71 -12.66 6.73
C LEU A 284 -22.46 -11.40 6.30
N ASN A 285 -21.92 -10.67 5.32
CA ASN A 285 -22.59 -9.48 4.79
C ASN A 285 -23.90 -9.82 4.04
N GLN A 286 -24.04 -11.04 3.53
CA GLN A 286 -25.27 -11.53 2.89
C GLN A 286 -26.31 -12.05 3.90
N GLU A 287 -25.86 -12.64 5.01
CA GLU A 287 -26.72 -13.25 6.04
C GLU A 287 -26.67 -12.48 7.37
N LYS A 288 -27.51 -11.45 7.50
CA LYS A 288 -27.62 -10.67 8.74
C LYS A 288 -27.92 -11.58 9.93
N GLY A 289 -27.07 -11.56 10.95
CA GLY A 289 -27.25 -12.30 12.21
C GLY A 289 -26.51 -13.64 12.32
N SER A 290 -25.75 -14.06 11.30
CA SER A 290 -24.90 -15.26 11.40
C SER A 290 -23.55 -14.94 12.05
N THR A 291 -22.98 -15.86 12.83
CA THR A 291 -21.60 -15.71 13.30
C THR A 291 -20.59 -16.14 12.23
N ALA A 292 -19.35 -15.64 12.31
CA ALA A 292 -18.29 -16.03 11.37
C ALA A 292 -18.07 -17.55 11.31
N LEU A 293 -18.25 -18.22 12.45
CA LEU A 293 -18.13 -19.68 12.54
C LEU A 293 -19.29 -20.38 11.81
N ASP A 294 -20.50 -19.87 11.93
CA ASP A 294 -21.67 -20.42 11.23
C ASP A 294 -21.58 -20.21 9.72
N ALA A 295 -21.11 -19.04 9.29
CA ALA A 295 -20.83 -18.77 7.87
C ALA A 295 -19.75 -19.71 7.31
N ALA A 296 -18.66 -19.91 8.04
CA ALA A 296 -17.60 -20.85 7.65
C ALA A 296 -18.13 -22.31 7.56
N LYS A 297 -18.94 -22.75 8.54
CA LYS A 297 -19.57 -24.07 8.55
C LYS A 297 -20.54 -24.25 7.37
N LYS A 298 -21.36 -23.24 7.05
CA LYS A 298 -22.30 -23.29 5.91
C LYS A 298 -21.60 -23.30 4.56
N LEU A 299 -20.47 -22.60 4.43
CA LEU A 299 -19.67 -22.61 3.20
C LEU A 299 -18.97 -23.96 2.99
N GLY A 300 -18.48 -24.57 4.07
CA GLY A 300 -17.64 -25.76 4.00
C GLY A 300 -16.30 -25.49 3.30
N TRP A 301 -15.43 -26.51 3.22
CA TRP A 301 -14.10 -26.37 2.63
C TRP A 301 -14.14 -25.95 1.15
N SER A 302 -15.02 -26.57 0.37
CA SER A 302 -15.17 -26.24 -1.07
C SER A 302 -15.71 -24.82 -1.29
N GLY A 303 -16.65 -24.37 -0.44
CA GLY A 303 -17.19 -23.01 -0.52
C GLY A 303 -16.18 -21.94 -0.14
N LEU A 304 -15.29 -22.20 0.83
CA LEU A 304 -14.23 -21.28 1.26
C LEU A 304 -13.25 -20.93 0.14
N TRP A 305 -13.04 -21.83 -0.83
CA TRP A 305 -12.11 -21.63 -1.96
C TRP A 305 -12.81 -21.19 -3.26
N LYS A 306 -14.14 -21.05 -3.23
CA LYS A 306 -14.92 -20.61 -4.40
C LYS A 306 -14.57 -19.17 -4.75
N GLY A 307 -14.23 -18.92 -6.01
CA GLY A 307 -13.86 -17.59 -6.50
C GLY A 307 -12.39 -17.22 -6.33
N LEU A 308 -11.52 -18.14 -5.91
CA LEU A 308 -10.08 -17.87 -5.79
C LEU A 308 -9.43 -17.49 -7.15
N PRO A 309 -9.64 -18.20 -8.27
CA PRO A 309 -9.00 -17.84 -9.54
C PRO A 309 -9.27 -16.39 -10.03
N PRO A 310 -10.52 -15.89 -10.08
CA PRO A 310 -10.76 -14.50 -10.45
C PRO A 310 -10.18 -13.51 -9.43
N ARG A 311 -10.12 -13.89 -8.15
CA ARG A 311 -9.48 -13.08 -7.10
C ARG A 311 -7.96 -13.00 -7.27
N ILE A 312 -7.30 -14.09 -7.66
CA ILE A 312 -5.86 -14.12 -7.97
C ILE A 312 -5.56 -13.15 -9.11
N VAL A 313 -6.32 -13.21 -10.21
CA VAL A 313 -6.11 -12.31 -11.35
C VAL A 313 -6.30 -10.85 -10.92
N MET A 314 -7.39 -10.54 -10.21
CA MET A 314 -7.71 -9.18 -9.77
C MET A 314 -6.69 -8.63 -8.76
N ILE A 315 -6.45 -9.35 -7.65
CA ILE A 315 -5.57 -8.89 -6.58
C ILE A 315 -4.11 -8.93 -7.02
N GLY A 316 -3.72 -9.95 -7.80
CA GLY A 316 -2.41 -10.06 -8.42
C GLY A 316 -2.10 -8.87 -9.32
N THR A 317 -2.97 -8.57 -10.29
CA THR A 317 -2.77 -7.44 -11.21
C THR A 317 -2.83 -6.10 -10.49
N LEU A 318 -3.79 -5.89 -9.58
CA LEU A 318 -3.89 -4.65 -8.80
C LEU A 318 -2.63 -4.41 -7.96
N THR A 319 -2.14 -5.45 -7.28
CA THR A 319 -0.94 -5.36 -6.45
C THR A 319 0.31 -5.12 -7.30
N ALA A 320 0.45 -5.81 -8.43
CA ALA A 320 1.55 -5.61 -9.37
C ALA A 320 1.59 -4.18 -9.90
N LEU A 321 0.45 -3.62 -10.32
CA LEU A 321 0.34 -2.24 -10.79
C LEU A 321 0.64 -1.22 -9.69
N GLN A 322 0.17 -1.46 -8.46
CA GLN A 322 0.47 -0.59 -7.33
C GLN A 322 1.97 -0.51 -7.05
N TRP A 323 2.64 -1.65 -6.96
CA TRP A 323 4.09 -1.69 -6.75
C TRP A 323 4.86 -1.11 -7.93
N PHE A 324 4.41 -1.38 -9.16
CA PHE A 324 5.04 -0.81 -10.36
C PHE A 324 4.97 0.72 -10.38
N ILE A 325 3.80 1.32 -10.11
CA ILE A 325 3.66 2.79 -10.06
C ILE A 325 4.50 3.37 -8.92
N TYR A 326 4.51 2.70 -7.76
CA TYR A 326 5.28 3.15 -6.60
C TYR A 326 6.79 3.14 -6.87
N ASP A 327 7.31 2.05 -7.43
CA ASP A 327 8.74 1.94 -7.74
C ASP A 327 9.13 2.80 -8.93
N ALA A 328 8.28 2.95 -9.95
CA ALA A 328 8.51 3.90 -11.04
C ALA A 328 8.64 5.33 -10.52
N PHE A 329 7.81 5.72 -9.54
CA PHE A 329 7.92 7.01 -8.87
C PHE A 329 9.25 7.15 -8.11
N LYS A 330 9.65 6.14 -7.32
CA LYS A 330 10.95 6.13 -6.62
C LYS A 330 12.14 6.23 -7.59
N VAL A 331 12.07 5.51 -8.71
CA VAL A 331 13.10 5.53 -9.76
C VAL A 331 13.18 6.90 -10.44
N ALA A 332 12.02 7.50 -10.74
CA ALA A 332 11.94 8.82 -11.38
C ALA A 332 12.52 9.92 -10.48
N LEU A 333 12.25 9.85 -9.18
CA LEU A 333 12.78 10.79 -8.21
C LEU A 333 14.20 10.48 -7.73
N ARG A 334 14.81 9.35 -8.10
CA ARG A 334 16.12 8.91 -7.59
C ARG A 334 16.16 8.81 -6.06
N MET A 335 15.11 8.23 -5.48
CA MET A 335 15.07 8.01 -4.05
C MET A 335 16.03 6.89 -3.63
N PRO A 336 16.71 7.01 -2.47
CA PRO A 336 17.51 5.93 -1.92
C PRO A 336 16.60 4.73 -1.69
N ARG A 337 16.99 3.56 -2.18
CA ARG A 337 16.25 2.33 -1.93
C ARG A 337 16.90 1.61 -0.76
N PRO A 338 16.12 1.04 0.17
CA PRO A 338 16.69 0.24 1.23
C PRO A 338 17.53 -0.87 0.60
N PRO A 339 18.82 -1.02 0.99
CA PRO A 339 19.62 -2.14 0.53
C PRO A 339 18.93 -3.45 0.92
N PRO A 340 19.11 -4.54 0.16
CA PRO A 340 18.63 -5.85 0.58
C PRO A 340 19.13 -6.09 2.01
N PRO A 341 18.31 -6.64 2.92
CA PRO A 341 18.76 -6.93 4.28
C PRO A 341 19.92 -7.93 4.20
N GLU A 342 21.14 -7.42 4.35
CA GLU A 342 22.35 -8.21 4.49
C GLU A 342 22.52 -8.63 5.94
N MET A 343 23.13 -9.79 6.16
CA MET A 343 23.40 -10.26 7.51
C MET A 343 24.32 -9.26 8.23
N PRO A 344 23.94 -8.73 9.40
CA PRO A 344 24.75 -7.77 10.13
C PRO A 344 26.13 -8.35 10.41
N GLU A 345 27.18 -7.54 10.32
CA GLU A 345 28.56 -8.02 10.52
C GLU A 345 28.77 -8.66 11.90
N SER A 346 28.05 -8.19 12.92
CA SER A 346 28.10 -8.77 14.26
C SER A 346 27.50 -10.18 14.33
N LEU A 347 26.49 -10.47 13.50
CA LEU A 347 25.87 -11.79 13.36
C LEU A 347 26.73 -12.71 12.49
N LYS A 348 27.35 -12.18 11.42
CA LYS A 348 28.38 -12.90 10.64
C LYS A 348 29.53 -13.35 11.54
N LYS A 349 30.07 -12.43 12.35
CA LYS A 349 31.12 -12.73 13.34
C LYS A 349 30.68 -13.76 14.39
N LYS A 350 29.43 -13.72 14.85
CA LYS A 350 28.88 -14.73 15.78
C LYS A 350 28.71 -16.11 15.13
N LEU A 351 28.32 -16.18 13.86
CA LEU A 351 28.17 -17.43 13.12
C LEU A 351 29.53 -18.04 12.76
N GLU A 352 30.49 -17.19 12.37
CA GLU A 352 31.90 -17.56 12.18
C GLU A 352 32.51 -18.07 13.50
N ALA A 353 32.25 -17.39 14.62
CA ALA A 353 32.67 -17.85 15.95
C ALA A 353 31.96 -19.14 16.42
N ALA A 354 30.77 -19.44 15.90
CA ALA A 354 29.99 -20.64 16.21
C ALA A 354 30.27 -21.82 15.26
N GLY A 355 31.21 -21.69 14.31
CA GLY A 355 31.59 -22.75 13.37
C GLY A 355 30.49 -23.17 12.39
N LYS A 356 29.42 -22.37 12.24
CA LYS A 356 28.36 -22.61 11.25
C LYS A 356 28.64 -21.72 10.04
N GLN A 357 28.99 -22.33 8.91
CA GLN A 357 29.20 -21.58 7.66
C GLN A 357 27.92 -20.80 7.27
N ALA A 358 28.15 -19.59 6.79
CA ALA A 358 27.17 -18.55 6.45
C ALA A 358 26.20 -18.93 5.32
#